data_AF-A0A523RJF3-F1
#
_entry.id   AF-A0A523RJF3-F1
#
_cell.length_a   1.000
_cell.length_b   1.000
_cell.length_c   1.000
_cell.angle_alpha   90.00
_cell.angle_beta   90.00
_cell.angle_gamma   90.00
#
_symmetry.space_group_name_H-M   'P 1'
#
loop_
_entity.id
_entity.type
_entity.pdbx_description
1 polymer ?
#
loop_
_entity_poly.entity_id
_entity_poly.type
_entity_poly.pdbx_seq_one_letter_code
_entity_poly.pdbx_strand_id
1 'polypeptide(L)'
;MKIKKVDFEKINDTLYVSGKSSTVDMGYLGGFLAYDVGCKNIDSWKEWINDPKSESVSSNYSHLEKKGNKINIYWEYDYFEHEEEAESFETTVEQLNYILARWKEVCEKKPKKVIITRDGDKVTVETKN
;
A
#
# COMPACT_ATOMS: atom_id res chain seq x y z
N MET A 1 -14.16 1.35 17.17
CA MET A 1 -12.91 1.60 16.41
C MET A 1 -13.24 2.62 15.31
N LYS A 2 -12.36 3.58 15.00
CA LYS A 2 -12.62 4.52 13.88
C LYS A 2 -12.15 3.87 12.58
N ILE A 3 -13.02 3.82 11.57
CA ILE A 3 -12.67 3.36 10.22
C ILE A 3 -11.58 4.27 9.65
N LYS A 4 -10.46 3.67 9.22
CA LYS A 4 -9.37 4.37 8.54
C LYS A 4 -9.55 4.24 7.03
N LYS A 5 -9.07 5.21 6.25
CA LYS A 5 -9.16 5.20 4.80
C LYS A 5 -8.07 5.99 4.08
N VAL A 6 -7.86 5.66 2.82
CA VAL A 6 -7.12 6.45 1.83
C VAL A 6 -7.87 6.45 0.51
N ASP A 7 -8.00 7.63 -0.08
CA ASP A 7 -8.68 7.84 -1.36
C ASP A 7 -7.63 7.95 -2.48
N PHE A 8 -7.97 7.52 -3.70
CA PHE A 8 -7.15 7.68 -4.90
C PHE A 8 -7.97 8.26 -6.03
N GLU A 9 -7.33 9.11 -6.84
CA GLU A 9 -7.92 9.69 -8.03
C GLU A 9 -7.11 9.32 -9.27
N LYS A 10 -7.81 8.92 -10.32
CA LYS A 10 -7.20 8.58 -11.61
C LYS A 10 -6.74 9.86 -12.29
N ILE A 11 -5.45 9.96 -12.58
CA ILE A 11 -4.87 11.06 -13.37
C ILE A 11 -4.88 10.71 -14.85
N ASN A 12 -4.49 9.47 -15.17
CA ASN A 12 -4.55 8.95 -16.54
C ASN A 12 -4.74 7.43 -16.51
N ASP A 13 -4.74 6.80 -17.68
CA ASP A 13 -4.98 5.36 -17.86
C ASP A 13 -3.97 4.43 -17.19
N THR A 14 -2.86 4.97 -16.68
CA THR A 14 -1.76 4.21 -16.09
C THR A 14 -1.37 4.72 -14.69
N LEU A 15 -2.01 5.78 -14.20
CA LEU A 15 -1.57 6.49 -13.00
C LEU A 15 -2.75 6.92 -12.13
N TYR A 16 -2.63 6.58 -10.85
CA TYR A 16 -3.43 7.12 -9.76
C TYR A 16 -2.53 7.94 -8.86
N VAL A 17 -3.09 8.98 -8.26
CA VAL A 17 -2.46 9.70 -7.16
C VAL A 17 -3.19 9.37 -5.88
N SER A 18 -2.44 9.20 -4.79
CA SER A 18 -3.01 9.14 -3.45
C SER A 18 -3.58 10.52 -3.10
N GLY A 19 -4.85 10.56 -2.75
CA GLY A 19 -5.55 11.73 -2.23
C GLY A 19 -5.47 11.79 -0.70
N LYS A 20 -6.58 12.23 -0.08
CA LYS A 20 -6.65 12.40 1.37
C LYS A 20 -6.67 11.04 2.10
N SER A 21 -5.78 10.88 3.07
CA SER A 21 -5.85 9.80 4.06
C SER A 21 -6.51 10.29 5.35
N SER A 22 -7.15 9.38 6.09
CA SER A 22 -7.72 9.68 7.41
C SER A 22 -6.68 9.70 8.53
N THR A 23 -5.55 9.04 8.29
CA THR A 23 -4.48 8.76 9.25
C THR A 23 -3.16 8.63 8.50
N VAL A 24 -2.04 8.82 9.20
CA VAL A 24 -0.69 8.79 8.62
C VAL A 24 -0.36 7.41 8.04
N ASP A 25 -0.64 6.33 8.77
CA ASP A 25 -0.48 4.94 8.31
C ASP A 25 -1.18 4.64 6.97
N MET A 26 -2.42 5.11 6.80
CA MET A 26 -3.13 4.97 5.52
C MET A 26 -2.49 5.81 4.40
N GLY A 27 -1.81 6.90 4.77
CA GLY A 27 -0.99 7.68 3.86
C GLY A 27 0.22 6.89 3.33
N TYR A 28 0.84 6.06 4.18
CA TYR A 28 1.95 5.18 3.76
C TYR A 28 1.49 4.12 2.77
N LEU A 29 0.35 3.46 3.03
CA LEU A 29 -0.26 2.57 2.06
C LEU A 29 -0.58 3.31 0.74
N GLY A 30 -1.09 4.54 0.85
CA GLY A 30 -1.38 5.41 -0.30
C GLY A 30 -0.15 5.69 -1.16
N GLY A 31 0.93 6.13 -0.53
CA GLY A 31 2.21 6.40 -1.18
C GLY A 31 2.77 5.16 -1.87
N PHE A 32 2.85 4.04 -1.13
CA PHE A 32 3.31 2.76 -1.65
C PHE A 32 2.54 2.33 -2.91
N LEU A 33 1.21 2.33 -2.86
CA LEU A 33 0.40 1.89 -4.01
C LEU A 33 0.50 2.82 -5.22
N ALA A 34 0.54 4.14 -4.99
CA ALA A 34 0.58 5.13 -6.06
C ALA A 34 1.97 5.21 -6.73
N TYR A 35 3.04 5.16 -5.95
CA TYR A 35 4.38 5.53 -6.41
C TYR A 35 5.36 4.37 -6.55
N ASP A 36 5.22 3.30 -5.76
CA ASP A 36 6.13 2.15 -5.81
C ASP A 36 5.50 0.95 -6.56
N VAL A 37 4.22 0.66 -6.29
CA VAL A 37 3.49 -0.42 -6.97
C VAL A 37 3.00 0.05 -8.35
N GLY A 38 2.24 1.15 -8.37
CA GLY A 38 1.55 1.65 -9.56
C GLY A 38 0.71 0.56 -10.24
N CYS A 39 0.60 0.63 -11.57
CA CYS A 39 -0.06 -0.40 -12.38
C CYS A 39 0.92 -1.37 -13.07
N LYS A 40 2.22 -1.29 -12.75
CA LYS A 40 3.27 -2.02 -13.49
C LYS A 40 4.06 -3.01 -12.63
N ASN A 41 4.22 -2.73 -11.34
CA ASN A 41 5.13 -3.50 -10.47
C ASN A 41 4.39 -4.48 -9.55
N ILE A 42 3.09 -4.70 -9.76
CA ILE A 42 2.24 -5.51 -8.88
C ILE A 42 2.78 -6.93 -8.71
N ASP A 43 3.16 -7.57 -9.82
CA ASP A 43 3.61 -8.96 -9.78
C ASP A 43 5.01 -9.08 -9.13
N SER A 44 5.91 -8.12 -9.34
CA SER A 44 7.21 -8.06 -8.64
C SER A 44 7.05 -7.88 -7.12
N TRP A 45 6.10 -7.05 -6.68
CA TRP A 45 5.80 -6.90 -5.26
C TRP A 45 5.20 -8.18 -4.66
N LYS A 46 4.35 -8.89 -5.41
CA LYS A 46 3.86 -10.20 -4.98
C LYS A 46 4.97 -11.23 -4.86
N GLU A 47 5.93 -11.25 -5.77
CA GLU A 47 7.10 -12.13 -5.68
C GLU A 47 7.89 -11.88 -4.40
N TRP A 48 8.24 -10.61 -4.10
CA TRP A 48 8.95 -10.26 -2.87
C TRP A 48 8.15 -10.59 -1.60
N ILE A 49 6.84 -10.30 -1.57
CA ILE A 49 5.97 -10.60 -0.43
C ILE A 49 5.97 -12.10 -0.12
N ASN A 50 5.91 -12.94 -1.16
CA ASN A 50 5.78 -14.39 -1.01
C ASN A 50 7.13 -15.13 -0.91
N ASP A 51 8.27 -14.47 -1.13
CA ASP A 51 9.59 -15.06 -0.93
C ASP A 51 9.95 -15.13 0.57
N PRO A 52 10.04 -16.31 1.19
CA PRO A 52 10.34 -16.44 2.62
C PRO A 52 11.76 -16.00 3.00
N LYS A 53 12.67 -15.79 2.03
CA LYS A 53 14.05 -15.35 2.29
C LYS A 53 14.23 -13.83 2.24
N SER A 54 13.26 -13.12 1.68
CA SER A 54 13.29 -11.66 1.59
C SER A 54 12.82 -11.05 2.91
N GLU A 55 13.61 -10.18 3.52
CA GLU A 55 13.31 -9.57 4.83
C GLU A 55 13.05 -8.06 4.75
N SER A 56 13.76 -7.33 3.89
CA SER A 56 13.50 -5.90 3.69
C SER A 56 13.73 -5.47 2.24
N VAL A 57 13.15 -4.35 1.86
CA VAL A 57 13.36 -3.70 0.55
C VAL A 57 13.07 -2.22 0.63
N SER A 58 13.93 -1.41 0.01
CA SER A 58 13.65 -0.02 -0.31
C SER A 58 13.23 0.11 -1.77
N SER A 59 12.29 1.02 -2.05
CA SER A 59 11.89 1.38 -3.40
C SER A 59 12.05 2.88 -3.63
N ASN A 60 11.21 3.51 -4.45
CA ASN A 60 11.36 4.94 -4.74
C ASN A 60 11.02 5.81 -3.54
N TYR A 61 10.00 5.41 -2.76
CA TYR A 61 9.49 6.21 -1.66
C TYR A 61 9.22 5.41 -0.39
N SER A 62 9.00 4.10 -0.52
CA SER A 62 8.69 3.24 0.61
C SER A 62 9.86 2.36 1.00
N HIS A 63 10.05 2.18 2.31
CA HIS A 63 10.82 1.09 2.87
C HIS A 63 9.85 0.04 3.43
N LEU A 64 10.08 -1.24 3.15
CA LEU A 64 9.27 -2.33 3.67
C LEU A 64 10.14 -3.32 4.42
N GLU A 65 9.65 -3.72 5.59
CA GLU A 65 10.21 -4.81 6.39
C GLU A 65 9.21 -5.95 6.51
N LYS A 66 9.68 -7.18 6.45
CA LYS A 66 8.90 -8.41 6.57
C LYS A 66 9.52 -9.32 7.62
N LYS A 67 8.72 -9.66 8.64
CA LYS A 67 9.11 -10.60 9.71
C LYS A 67 8.03 -11.67 9.87
N GLY A 68 8.29 -12.84 9.28
CA GLY A 68 7.31 -13.92 9.21
C GLY A 68 6.07 -13.48 8.42
N ASN A 69 4.90 -13.48 9.07
CA ASN A 69 3.64 -13.08 8.42
C ASN A 69 3.37 -11.57 8.47
N LYS A 70 4.18 -10.78 9.17
CA LYS A 70 3.97 -9.33 9.35
C LYS A 70 4.79 -8.53 8.35
N ILE A 71 4.20 -7.48 7.81
CA ILE A 71 4.84 -6.51 6.91
C ILE A 71 4.57 -5.11 7.46
N ASN A 72 5.61 -4.30 7.55
CA ASN A 72 5.51 -2.88 7.86
C ASN A 72 5.92 -2.08 6.63
N ILE A 73 5.17 -1.01 6.34
CA ILE A 73 5.46 -0.07 5.25
C ILE A 73 5.72 1.31 5.84
N TYR A 74 6.88 1.87 5.55
CA TYR A 74 7.35 3.17 5.99
C TYR A 74 7.57 4.08 4.78
N TRP A 75 7.59 5.41 4.97
CA TRP A 75 8.36 6.23 4.02
C TRP A 75 9.84 5.96 4.25
N GLU A 76 10.59 5.86 3.16
CA GLU A 76 12.01 5.60 3.21
C GLU A 76 12.75 6.68 4.01
N TYR A 77 12.40 7.95 3.80
CA TYR A 77 13.01 9.06 4.51
C TYR A 77 12.75 9.01 6.03
N ASP A 78 11.49 8.78 6.43
CA ASP A 78 11.11 8.69 7.84
C ASP A 78 11.82 7.53 8.54
N TYR A 79 12.00 6.39 7.86
CA TYR A 79 12.68 5.22 8.41
C TYR A 79 14.16 5.51 8.72
N PHE A 80 14.88 6.16 7.80
CA PHE A 80 16.32 6.40 7.98
C PHE A 80 16.65 7.54 8.94
N GLU A 81 15.76 8.50 9.14
CA GLU A 81 15.99 9.61 10.08
C GLU A 81 15.49 9.32 11.50
N HIS A 82 14.47 8.46 11.64
CA HIS A 82 13.75 8.25 12.90
C HIS A 82 13.42 6.78 13.17
N GLU A 83 14.38 5.87 12.94
CA GLU A 83 14.20 4.40 12.96
C GLU A 83 13.45 3.87 14.21
N GLU A 84 13.66 4.44 15.40
CA GLU A 84 13.00 3.99 16.64
C GLU A 84 11.55 4.51 16.83
N GLU A 85 11.15 5.56 16.11
CA GLU A 85 9.84 6.23 16.26
C GLU A 85 9.01 6.30 14.97
N ALA A 86 9.53 5.77 13.87
CA ALA A 86 8.87 5.85 12.57
C ALA A 86 7.50 5.16 12.60
N GLU A 87 6.44 5.93 12.38
CA GLU A 87 5.11 5.36 12.15
C GLU A 87 5.17 4.45 10.92
N SER A 88 4.28 3.45 10.87
CA SER A 88 4.19 2.55 9.71
C SER A 88 2.78 2.08 9.44
N PHE A 89 2.56 1.58 8.22
CA PHE A 89 1.38 0.77 7.92
C PHE A 89 1.70 -0.69 8.20
N GLU A 90 1.23 -1.19 9.33
CA GLU A 90 1.37 -2.60 9.70
C GLU A 90 0.29 -3.47 9.06
N THR A 91 0.68 -4.55 8.40
CA THR A 91 -0.24 -5.49 7.75
C THR A 91 0.31 -6.92 7.75
N THR A 92 -0.45 -7.86 7.19
CA THR A 92 0.00 -9.24 7.00
C THR A 92 0.33 -9.52 5.54
N VAL A 93 1.10 -10.58 5.29
CA VAL A 93 1.36 -11.12 3.94
C VAL A 93 0.04 -11.36 3.20
N GLU A 94 -0.95 -11.96 3.86
CA GLU A 94 -2.28 -12.22 3.29
C GLU A 94 -3.02 -10.92 2.92
N GLN A 95 -3.06 -9.96 3.84
CA GLN A 95 -3.75 -8.69 3.63
C GLN A 95 -3.09 -7.86 2.51
N LEU A 96 -1.76 -7.81 2.46
CA LEU A 96 -1.06 -7.07 1.41
C LEU A 96 -1.24 -7.74 0.04
N ASN A 97 -1.17 -9.08 -0.02
CA ASN A 97 -1.50 -9.82 -1.24
C ASN A 97 -2.93 -9.55 -1.72
N TYR A 98 -3.90 -9.50 -0.80
CA TYR A 98 -5.28 -9.13 -1.11
C TYR A 98 -5.37 -7.72 -1.68
N ILE A 99 -4.74 -6.73 -1.03
CA ILE A 99 -4.70 -5.35 -1.51
C ILE A 99 -4.11 -5.28 -2.93
N LEU A 100 -2.97 -5.93 -3.17
CA LEU A 100 -2.32 -5.97 -4.48
C LEU A 100 -3.19 -6.65 -5.56
N ALA A 101 -3.92 -7.70 -5.20
CA ALA A 101 -4.87 -8.34 -6.12
C ALA A 101 -6.02 -7.40 -6.50
N ARG A 102 -6.60 -6.70 -5.51
CA ARG A 102 -7.64 -5.69 -5.75
C ARG A 102 -7.11 -4.49 -6.53
N TRP A 103 -5.86 -4.11 -6.29
CA TRP A 103 -5.20 -3.04 -7.03
C TRP A 103 -4.94 -3.40 -8.49
N LYS A 104 -4.62 -4.67 -8.78
CA LYS A 104 -4.55 -5.20 -10.16
C LYS A 104 -5.87 -5.00 -10.90
N GLU A 105 -6.99 -5.34 -10.27
CA GLU A 105 -8.32 -5.10 -10.86
C GLU A 105 -8.61 -3.61 -11.07
N VAL A 106 -8.17 -2.73 -10.16
CA VAL A 106 -8.26 -1.28 -10.32
C VAL A 106 -7.50 -0.81 -11.56
N CYS A 107 -6.29 -1.31 -11.76
CA CYS A 107 -5.47 -0.97 -12.92
C CYS A 107 -6.07 -1.48 -14.24
N GLU A 108 -6.75 -2.62 -14.22
CA GLU A 108 -7.44 -3.17 -15.39
C GLU A 108 -8.76 -2.43 -15.71
N LYS A 109 -9.58 -2.17 -14.69
CA LYS A 109 -10.92 -1.55 -14.84
C LYS A 109 -10.85 -0.03 -14.98
N LYS A 110 -9.75 0.57 -14.51
CA LYS A 110 -9.45 2.01 -14.60
C LYS A 110 -10.57 2.94 -14.07
N PRO A 111 -11.16 2.68 -12.87
CA PRO A 111 -12.18 3.55 -12.29
C PRO A 111 -11.66 4.98 -12.06
N LYS A 112 -12.57 5.97 -11.98
CA LYS A 112 -12.15 7.37 -11.73
C LYS A 112 -11.65 7.59 -10.30
N LYS A 113 -12.24 6.89 -9.33
CA LYS A 113 -11.86 6.97 -7.91
C LYS A 113 -11.77 5.59 -7.28
N VAL A 114 -10.85 5.45 -6.33
CA VAL A 114 -10.69 4.26 -5.50
C VAL A 114 -10.65 4.68 -4.04
N ILE A 115 -11.25 3.90 -3.17
CA ILE A 115 -11.20 4.12 -1.73
C ILE A 115 -10.79 2.81 -1.08
N ILE A 116 -9.70 2.84 -0.33
CA ILE A 116 -9.28 1.71 0.49
C ILE A 116 -9.61 2.05 1.93
N THR A 117 -10.34 1.17 2.62
CA THR A 117 -10.70 1.36 4.02
C THR A 117 -10.22 0.19 4.87
N ARG A 118 -9.88 0.49 6.12
CA ARG A 118 -9.50 -0.48 7.15
C ARG A 118 -10.36 -0.30 8.39
N ASP A 119 -11.03 -1.38 8.79
CA ASP A 119 -11.80 -1.49 10.03
C ASP A 119 -11.30 -2.69 10.83
N GLY A 120 -10.43 -2.43 11.80
CA GLY A 120 -9.64 -3.48 12.45
C GLY A 120 -8.77 -4.24 11.44
N ASP A 121 -9.02 -5.54 11.31
CA ASP A 121 -8.31 -6.43 10.37
C ASP A 121 -8.98 -6.53 8.99
N LYS A 122 -10.16 -5.94 8.83
CA LYS A 122 -10.89 -5.98 7.57
C LYS A 122 -10.42 -4.84 6.66
N VAL A 123 -9.91 -5.20 5.48
CA VAL A 123 -9.57 -4.26 4.41
C VAL A 123 -10.56 -4.39 3.26
N THR A 124 -11.05 -3.27 2.75
CA THR A 124 -11.95 -3.22 1.58
C THR A 124 -11.46 -2.21 0.56
N VAL A 125 -11.66 -2.53 -0.72
CA VAL A 125 -11.29 -1.69 -1.87
C VAL A 125 -12.54 -1.43 -2.69
N GLU A 126 -13.01 -0.19 -2.65
CA GLU A 126 -14.19 0.31 -3.37
C GLU A 126 -13.77 1.15 -4.57
N THR A 127 -14.51 1.05 -5.67
CA THR A 127 -14.23 1.77 -6.92
C THR A 127 -15.44 2.57 -7.38
N LYS A 128 -15.24 3.80 -7.86
CA LYS A 128 -16.30 4.70 -8.38
C LYS A 128 -15.92 5.25 -9.75
N ASN A 129 -16.90 5.41 -10.63
CA ASN A 129 -16.75 5.92 -12.01
C ASN A 129 -17.31 7.33 -12.16
#